data_AF-A0A645DRQ0-F1
#
_entry.id   AF-A0A645DRQ0-F1
#
_cell.length_a   1.000
_cell.length_b   1.000
_cell.length_c   1.000
_cell.angle_alpha   90.00
_cell.angle_beta   90.00
_cell.angle_gamma   90.00
#
_symmetry.space_group_name_H-M   'P 1'
#
loop_
_entity.id
_entity.type
_entity.pdbx_description
1 polymer ?
#
loop_
_entity_poly.entity_id
_entity_poly.type
_entity_poly.pdbx_seq_one_letter_code
_entity_poly.pdbx_strand_id
1 'polypeptide(L)'
;MRPRVLILDEPTAGLDPKGREQIFGQIKEYHKKTGSTVLLASHSMEDVARHAKKVLVVNDSKLFAYGTVEEVFSRTDELVGMGLAAPQVTKIFMALKKQGFDVSTQVYTVEAARRELLRVLGKAGGRNA
;
A
#
# COMPACT_ATOMS: atom_id res chain seq x y z
N MET A 1 -4.92 1.50 30.62
CA MET A 1 -5.21 0.13 30.09
C MET A 1 -4.17 -0.24 29.04
N ARG A 2 -3.79 -1.51 28.88
CA ARG A 2 -2.84 -2.00 27.85
C ARG A 2 -3.45 -3.18 27.08
N PRO A 3 -4.27 -2.94 26.03
CA PRO A 3 -4.90 -4.02 25.29
C PRO A 3 -3.87 -4.82 24.47
N ARG A 4 -4.12 -6.13 24.30
CA ARG A 4 -3.32 -6.99 23.41
C ARG A 4 -3.57 -6.68 21.92
N VAL A 5 -4.77 -6.20 21.61
CA VAL A 5 -5.21 -5.85 20.26
C VAL A 5 -5.87 -4.48 20.27
N LEU A 6 -5.43 -3.59 19.37
CA LEU A 6 -6.03 -2.28 19.11
C LEU A 6 -6.72 -2.33 17.75
N ILE A 7 -8.03 -2.10 17.71
CA ILE A 7 -8.83 -2.07 16.47
C ILE A 7 -9.23 -0.61 16.23
N LEU A 8 -8.98 -0.12 15.03
CA LEU A 8 -9.24 1.25 14.62
C LEU A 8 -10.01 1.25 13.29
N ASP A 9 -11.16 1.88 13.28
CA ASP A 9 -11.98 2.07 12.09
C ASP A 9 -11.75 3.48 11.55
N GLU A 10 -11.18 3.59 10.34
CA GLU A 10 -10.88 4.84 9.64
C GLU A 10 -10.27 5.94 10.55
N PRO A 11 -9.16 5.69 11.27
CA PRO A 11 -8.64 6.60 12.29
C PRO A 11 -8.12 7.93 11.73
N THR A 12 -8.02 8.05 10.41
CA THR A 12 -7.52 9.23 9.70
C THR A 12 -8.61 9.95 8.89
N ALA A 13 -9.88 9.54 9.05
CA ALA A 13 -11.00 10.19 8.39
C ALA A 13 -11.12 11.67 8.78
N GLY A 14 -11.34 12.54 7.80
CA GLY A 14 -11.51 13.98 8.01
C GLY A 14 -10.23 14.75 8.34
N LEU A 15 -9.07 14.09 8.40
CA LEU A 15 -7.78 14.75 8.64
C LEU A 15 -7.14 15.23 7.35
N ASP A 16 -6.41 16.34 7.46
CA ASP A 16 -5.51 16.82 6.43
C ASP A 16 -4.31 15.87 6.27
N PRO A 17 -3.56 15.92 5.15
CA PRO A 17 -2.46 14.98 4.90
C PRO A 17 -1.44 14.91 6.04
N LYS A 18 -1.11 16.05 6.67
CA LYS A 18 -0.19 16.11 7.81
C LYS A 18 -0.76 15.42 9.04
N GLY A 19 -2.03 15.66 9.37
CA GLY A 19 -2.73 14.99 10.46
C GLY A 19 -2.79 13.48 10.27
N ARG A 20 -3.04 13.00 9.04
CA ARG A 20 -3.02 11.56 8.72
C ARG A 20 -1.66 10.94 9.05
N GLU A 21 -0.57 11.56 8.59
CA GLU A 21 0.79 11.07 8.87
C GLU A 21 1.12 11.06 10.37
N GLN A 22 0.69 12.09 11.11
CA GLN A 22 0.86 12.16 12.55
C GLN A 22 0.15 11.00 13.26
N ILE A 23 -1.10 10.72 12.93
CA ILE A 23 -1.88 9.61 13.51
C ILE A 23 -1.21 8.28 13.22
N PHE A 24 -0.83 8.00 11.96
CA PHE A 24 -0.13 6.76 11.64
C PHE A 24 1.23 6.64 12.34
N GLY A 25 1.95 7.75 12.53
CA GLY A 25 3.18 7.80 13.30
C GLY A 25 2.96 7.39 14.76
N GLN A 26 1.91 7.92 15.39
CA GLN A 26 1.53 7.57 16.77
C GLN A 26 1.12 6.10 16.88
N ILE A 27 0.35 5.57 15.93
CA ILE A 27 -0.07 4.16 15.90
C ILE A 27 1.15 3.24 15.77
N LYS A 28 2.08 3.57 14.86
CA LYS A 28 3.34 2.80 14.70
C LYS A 28 4.18 2.80 15.97
N GLU A 29 4.30 3.96 16.61
CA GLU A 29 5.05 4.10 17.85
C GLU A 29 4.39 3.34 19.02
N TYR A 30 3.06 3.39 19.09
CA TYR A 30 2.28 2.60 20.06
C TYR A 30 2.50 1.09 19.87
N HIS A 31 2.38 0.59 18.64
CA HIS A 31 2.66 -0.81 18.30
C HIS A 31 4.07 -1.22 18.75
N LYS A 32 5.08 -0.39 18.44
CA LYS A 32 6.48 -0.65 18.80
C LYS A 32 6.72 -0.68 20.31
N LYS A 33 6.13 0.26 21.05
CA LYS A 33 6.29 0.37 22.51
C LYS A 33 5.57 -0.72 23.29
N THR A 34 4.41 -1.17 22.80
CA THR A 34 3.52 -2.06 23.55
C THR A 34 3.58 -3.51 23.09
N GLY A 35 4.09 -3.77 21.88
CA GLY A 35 4.00 -5.10 21.25
C GLY A 35 2.57 -5.52 20.91
N SER A 36 1.61 -4.61 20.98
CA SER A 36 0.20 -4.88 20.67
C SER A 36 -0.01 -5.18 19.19
N THR A 37 -0.99 -6.01 18.86
CA THR A 37 -1.45 -6.14 17.47
C THR A 37 -2.35 -4.97 17.12
N VAL A 38 -2.11 -4.31 15.99
CA VAL A 38 -2.96 -3.23 15.49
C VAL A 38 -3.70 -3.72 14.26
N LEU A 39 -5.04 -3.63 14.29
CA LEU A 39 -5.92 -3.87 13.16
C LEU A 39 -6.54 -2.53 12.74
N LEU A 40 -6.37 -2.18 11.47
CA LEU A 40 -6.85 -0.93 10.87
C LEU A 40 -7.83 -1.28 9.74
N ALA A 41 -9.03 -0.73 9.80
CA ALA A 41 -9.93 -0.69 8.65
C ALA A 41 -9.70 0.63 7.91
N SER A 42 -9.43 0.54 6.60
CA SER A 42 -9.34 1.73 5.75
C SER A 42 -9.72 1.44 4.30
N HIS A 43 -10.42 2.39 3.68
CA HIS A 43 -10.66 2.44 2.24
C HIS A 43 -9.50 3.09 1.46
N SER A 44 -8.51 3.71 2.13
CA SER A 44 -7.35 4.29 1.46
C SER A 44 -6.30 3.22 1.15
N MET A 45 -6.18 2.88 -0.13
CA MET A 45 -5.20 1.90 -0.59
C MET A 45 -3.77 2.42 -0.46
N GLU A 46 -3.57 3.72 -0.55
CA GLU A 46 -2.29 4.39 -0.31
C GLU A 46 -1.82 4.21 1.14
N ASP A 47 -2.72 4.38 2.11
CA ASP A 47 -2.39 4.21 3.51
C ASP A 47 -2.11 2.74 3.85
N VAL A 48 -2.93 1.82 3.32
CA VAL A 48 -2.71 0.39 3.46
C VAL A 48 -1.35 0.00 2.90
N ALA A 49 -1.02 0.42 1.67
CA ALA A 49 0.25 0.10 1.03
C ALA A 49 1.47 0.67 1.77
N ARG A 50 1.31 1.80 2.47
CA ARG A 50 2.41 2.49 3.17
C ARG A 50 2.60 2.04 4.62
N HIS A 51 1.52 1.67 5.30
CA HIS A 51 1.54 1.46 6.76
C HIS A 51 1.27 0.03 7.20
N ALA A 52 0.59 -0.79 6.38
CA ALA A 52 0.27 -2.17 6.75
C ALA A 52 1.46 -3.13 6.50
N LYS A 53 1.52 -4.21 7.29
CA LYS A 53 2.42 -5.35 7.05
C LYS A 53 1.70 -6.49 6.33
N LYS A 54 0.42 -6.68 6.68
CA LYS A 54 -0.48 -7.67 6.12
C LYS A 54 -1.82 -7.02 5.85
N VAL A 55 -2.52 -7.56 4.87
CA VAL A 55 -3.80 -7.04 4.41
C VAL A 55 -4.80 -8.19 4.40
N LEU A 56 -6.00 -7.90 4.87
CA LEU A 56 -7.15 -8.79 4.83
C LEU A 56 -8.20 -8.13 3.94
N VAL A 57 -8.62 -8.81 2.89
CA VAL A 57 -9.63 -8.32 1.95
C VAL A 57 -10.91 -9.10 2.19
N VAL A 58 -11.98 -8.37 2.47
CA VAL A 58 -13.34 -8.92 2.59
C VAL A 58 -14.13 -8.50 1.37
N ASN A 59 -14.78 -9.46 0.71
CA ASN A 59 -15.74 -9.21 -0.36
C ASN A 59 -17.00 -10.04 -0.10
N ASP A 60 -18.18 -9.45 -0.26
CA ASP A 60 -19.48 -10.12 -0.01
C ASP A 60 -19.52 -10.90 1.32
N SER A 61 -19.05 -10.26 2.40
CA SER A 61 -18.96 -10.83 3.75
C SER A 61 -18.07 -12.09 3.87
N LYS A 62 -17.24 -12.38 2.86
CA LYS A 62 -16.30 -13.50 2.84
C LYS A 62 -14.86 -13.01 2.77
N LEU A 63 -13.96 -13.79 3.36
CA LEU A 63 -12.53 -13.58 3.22
C LEU A 63 -12.12 -13.89 1.78
N PHE A 64 -11.67 -12.88 1.05
CA PHE A 64 -11.15 -13.04 -0.31
C PHE A 64 -9.64 -13.30 -0.33
N ALA A 65 -8.88 -12.53 0.46
CA ALA A 65 -7.44 -12.66 0.54
C ALA A 65 -6.92 -12.28 1.92
N TYR A 66 -5.85 -12.94 2.36
CA TYR A 66 -5.06 -12.56 3.52
C TYR A 66 -3.60 -12.87 3.24
N GLY A 67 -2.73 -11.86 3.35
CA GLY A 67 -1.30 -12.00 3.02
C GLY A 67 -0.53 -10.73 3.33
N THR A 68 0.72 -10.66 2.89
CA THR A 68 1.48 -9.41 2.90
C THR A 68 0.85 -8.39 1.94
N VAL A 69 1.26 -7.12 2.06
CA VAL A 69 0.83 -6.07 1.11
C VAL A 69 1.18 -6.49 -0.31
N GLU A 70 2.38 -7.03 -0.54
CA GLU A 70 2.84 -7.44 -1.86
C GLU A 70 2.01 -8.59 -2.43
N GLU A 71 1.75 -9.63 -1.61
CA GLU A 71 0.94 -10.78 -2.02
C GLU A 71 -0.48 -10.35 -2.40
N VAL A 72 -1.13 -9.52 -1.58
CA VAL A 72 -2.50 -9.08 -1.84
C VAL A 72 -2.56 -8.13 -3.03
N PHE A 73 -1.67 -7.12 -3.09
CA PHE A 73 -1.69 -6.12 -4.15
C PHE A 73 -1.19 -6.68 -5.50
N SER A 74 -0.50 -7.82 -5.53
CA SER A 74 -0.17 -8.51 -6.78
C SER A 74 -1.42 -8.90 -7.59
N ARG A 75 -2.57 -9.06 -6.89
CA ARG A 75 -3.88 -9.37 -7.46
C ARG A 75 -4.69 -8.12 -7.80
N THR A 76 -4.02 -7.03 -8.19
CA THR A 76 -4.65 -5.71 -8.42
C THR A 76 -5.86 -5.78 -9.35
N ASP A 77 -5.81 -6.55 -10.44
CA ASP A 77 -6.93 -6.65 -11.37
C ASP A 77 -8.18 -7.28 -10.72
N GLU A 78 -8.00 -8.28 -9.87
CA GLU A 78 -9.10 -8.88 -9.10
C GLU A 78 -9.64 -7.91 -8.04
N LEU A 79 -8.76 -7.19 -7.34
CA LEU A 79 -9.15 -6.18 -6.35
C LEU A 79 -10.01 -5.09 -7.00
N VAL A 80 -9.61 -4.60 -8.17
CA VAL A 80 -10.36 -3.61 -8.94
C VAL A 80 -11.71 -4.16 -9.42
N GLY A 81 -11.74 -5.42 -9.85
CA GLY A 81 -12.99 -6.11 -10.22
C GLY A 81 -14.02 -6.21 -9.09
N MET A 82 -13.57 -6.21 -7.84
CA MET A 82 -14.43 -6.22 -6.64
C MET A 82 -14.81 -4.81 -6.14
N GLY A 83 -14.48 -3.76 -6.88
CA GLY A 83 -14.79 -2.38 -6.49
C GLY A 83 -13.79 -1.73 -5.54
N LEU A 84 -12.65 -2.38 -5.25
CA LEU A 84 -11.54 -1.73 -4.55
C LEU A 84 -10.74 -0.86 -5.53
N ALA A 85 -10.11 0.19 -5.01
CA ALA A 85 -9.14 0.94 -5.80
C ALA A 85 -7.78 0.23 -5.82
N ALA A 86 -6.91 0.65 -6.73
CA ALA A 86 -5.48 0.42 -6.63
C ALA A 86 -4.78 1.75 -6.29
N PRO A 87 -3.64 1.75 -5.59
CA PRO A 87 -2.86 2.96 -5.39
C PRO A 87 -2.58 3.64 -6.73
N GLN A 88 -2.63 4.97 -6.75
CA GLN A 88 -2.43 5.74 -7.99
C GLN A 88 -1.13 5.38 -8.71
N VAL A 89 -0.06 5.17 -7.93
CA VAL A 89 1.25 4.83 -8.49
C VAL A 89 1.25 3.48 -9.19
N THR A 90 0.50 2.49 -8.67
CA THR A 90 0.31 1.19 -9.32
C THR A 90 -0.31 1.37 -10.69
N LYS A 91 -1.36 2.19 -10.79
CA LYS A 91 -2.06 2.47 -12.06
C LYS A 91 -1.11 3.09 -13.09
N ILE A 92 -0.24 4.01 -12.67
CA ILE A 92 0.77 4.63 -13.55
C ILE A 92 1.73 3.56 -14.08
N PHE A 93 2.24 2.67 -13.23
CA PHE A 93 3.18 1.63 -13.65
C PHE A 93 2.53 0.57 -14.55
N MET A 94 1.26 0.25 -14.32
CA MET A 94 0.47 -0.58 -15.23
C MET A 94 0.34 0.08 -16.62
N ALA A 95 0.08 1.40 -16.67
CA ALA A 95 0.02 2.14 -17.93
C ALA A 95 1.38 2.19 -18.65
N LEU A 96 2.48 2.44 -17.93
CA LEU A 96 3.83 2.41 -18.49
C LEU A 96 4.18 1.04 -19.06
N LYS A 97 3.86 -0.04 -18.34
CA LYS A 97 4.07 -1.40 -18.85
C LYS A 97 3.27 -1.68 -20.12
N LYS A 98 2.02 -1.20 -20.20
CA LYS A 98 1.19 -1.29 -21.42
C LYS A 98 1.78 -0.52 -22.60
N GLN A 99 2.54 0.55 -22.35
CA GLN A 99 3.27 1.30 -23.38
C GLN A 99 4.61 0.66 -23.78
N GLY A 100 4.97 -0.49 -23.20
CA GLY A 100 6.18 -1.24 -23.55
C GLY A 100 7.43 -0.86 -22.75
N PHE A 101 7.30 -0.06 -21.70
CA PHE A 101 8.43 0.22 -20.80
C PHE A 101 8.77 -1.01 -19.94
N ASP A 102 10.07 -1.30 -19.75
CA ASP A 102 10.60 -2.37 -18.88
C ASP A 102 10.50 -2.00 -17.39
N VAL A 103 9.27 -1.84 -16.91
CA VAL A 103 8.94 -1.53 -15.52
C VAL A 103 8.19 -2.68 -14.83
N SER A 104 8.45 -2.86 -13.54
CA SER A 104 7.66 -3.72 -12.67
C SER A 104 6.31 -3.07 -12.37
N THR A 105 5.23 -3.85 -12.35
CA THR A 105 3.90 -3.41 -11.88
C THR A 105 3.69 -3.60 -10.38
N GLN A 106 4.63 -4.24 -9.69
CA GLN A 106 4.59 -4.44 -8.24
C GLN A 106 5.12 -3.19 -7.50
N VAL A 107 4.50 -2.05 -7.80
CA VAL A 107 4.90 -0.74 -7.29
C VAL A 107 3.69 -0.10 -6.63
N TYR A 108 3.68 -0.07 -5.30
CA TYR A 108 2.52 0.34 -4.50
C TYR A 108 2.72 1.64 -3.72
N THR A 109 3.94 2.18 -3.70
CA THR A 109 4.28 3.44 -3.02
C THR A 109 5.11 4.35 -3.94
N VAL A 110 5.05 5.66 -3.69
CA VAL A 110 5.84 6.66 -4.45
C VAL A 110 7.34 6.40 -4.32
N GLU A 111 7.81 5.98 -3.14
CA GLU A 111 9.21 5.63 -2.92
C GLU A 111 9.64 4.40 -3.74
N ALA A 112 8.78 3.37 -3.83
CA ALA A 112 9.04 2.22 -4.68
C ALA A 112 9.07 2.62 -6.16
N ALA A 113 8.18 3.51 -6.59
CA ALA A 113 8.15 4.04 -7.95
C ALA A 113 9.42 4.80 -8.30
N ARG A 114 9.89 5.67 -7.41
CA ARG A 114 11.13 6.40 -7.59
C ARG A 114 12.30 5.43 -7.81
N ARG A 115 12.44 4.41 -6.96
CA ARG A 115 13.51 3.40 -7.10
C ARG A 115 13.43 2.67 -8.43
N GLU A 116 12.23 2.29 -8.86
CA GLU A 116 12.03 1.57 -10.11
C GLU A 116 12.33 2.44 -11.34
N LEU A 117 11.89 3.70 -11.36
CA LEU A 117 12.22 4.63 -12.43
C LEU A 117 13.73 4.86 -12.53
N LEU A 118 14.42 5.06 -11.39
CA LEU A 118 15.87 5.22 -11.38
C LEU A 118 16.58 3.97 -11.90
N ARG A 119 16.10 2.76 -11.57
CA ARG A 119 16.63 1.50 -12.12
C ARG A 119 16.52 1.47 -13.65
N VAL A 120 15.37 1.86 -14.20
CA VAL A 120 15.12 1.82 -15.65
C VAL A 120 15.92 2.89 -16.39
N LEU A 121 15.94 4.12 -15.86
CA LEU A 121 16.71 5.23 -16.44
C LEU A 121 18.22 5.00 -16.35
N GLY A 122 18.70 4.42 -15.25
CA GLY A 122 20.12 4.05 -15.09
C GLY A 122 20.58 2.99 -16.09
N LYS A 123 19.70 2.04 -16.48
CA LYS A 123 19.98 1.10 -17.58
C LYS A 123 20.00 1.78 -18.95
N ALA A 124 19.24 2.85 -19.16
CA ALA A 124 19.21 3.60 -20.41
C ALA A 124 20.48 4.47 -20.60
N GLY A 125 21.10 4.93 -19.52
CA GLY A 125 22.34 5.71 -19.56
C GLY A 125 23.61 4.93 -19.92
N GLY A 126 23.56 3.59 -19.97
CA GLY A 126 24.70 2.72 -20.32
C GLY A 126 24.74 2.22 -21.75
N ARG A 127 23.84 2.67 -22.65
CA ARG A 127 23.80 2.23 -24.06
C ARG A 127 24.45 3.19 -25.06
N ASN A 128 25.06 4.28 -24.61
CA ASN A 128 25.81 5.21 -25.46
C ASN A 128 27.17 5.58 -24.83
N ALA A 129 28.04 4.59 -24.64
CA ALA A 129 29.47 4.78 -24.44
C ALA A 129 30.23 3.77 -25.30
#